data_AF-A0A452YDZ3-F1
#
_entry.id   AF-A0A452YDZ3-F1
#
_cell.length_a   1.000
_cell.length_b   1.000
_cell.length_c   1.000
_cell.angle_alpha   90.00
_cell.angle_beta   90.00
_cell.angle_gamma   90.00
#
_symmetry.space_group_name_H-M   'P 1'
#
loop_
_entity.id
_entity.type
_entity.pdbx_description
1 polymer ?
#
loop_
_entity_poly.entity_id
_entity_poly.type
_entity_poly.pdbx_seq_one_letter_code
_entity_poly.pdbx_strand_id
1 'polypeptide(L)'
;AIKLNSMNSSVHIDAVIDPLSPAGQKLSPLLRILSQQIQPSMRIVLNPISSLADLPLKNYYRFVLPSMDDFSSTDFSVHGPKAFFSNMPLSKTLTMNIDVPEPWLVEPVVAIHDLDNILLENLGDVRTLQAVYELEALLLTGHCMEKDREPPRGLQFILGTKQRPHLVDTLVMSNLGYWQMKVSPGVWYLQLAPGRSADLYELPSKLIAIDSLRGKLLHIEVQKKKGKEHEDLLNADDDNHVQEKTVCFY
;
A
#
# COMPACT_ATOMS: atom_id res chain seq x y z
N ALA A 1 2.33 -2.50 34.38
CA ALA A 1 2.22 -1.41 33.36
C ALA A 1 3.47 -0.55 33.44
N ILE A 2 4.10 -0.27 32.31
CA ILE A 2 5.24 0.64 32.20
C ILE A 2 4.67 2.05 32.09
N LYS A 3 5.17 3.00 32.88
CA LYS A 3 4.72 4.41 32.85
C LYS A 3 5.91 5.30 32.49
N LEU A 4 5.75 6.12 31.47
CA LEU A 4 6.67 7.15 31.05
C LEU A 4 5.97 8.50 31.26
N ASN A 5 6.20 9.14 32.40
CA ASN A 5 5.48 10.36 32.75
C ASN A 5 6.26 11.58 32.27
N SER A 6 5.57 12.50 31.60
CA SER A 6 6.06 13.84 31.27
C SER A 6 5.12 14.85 31.91
N MET A 7 5.65 15.68 32.83
CA MET A 7 4.86 16.54 33.73
C MET A 7 3.99 17.58 32.98
N ASN A 8 4.29 17.88 31.72
CA ASN A 8 3.60 18.87 30.88
C ASN A 8 3.27 18.33 29.47
N SER A 9 3.05 17.02 29.29
CA SER A 9 2.75 16.48 27.96
C SER A 9 1.34 16.88 27.49
N SER A 10 1.25 17.45 26.29
CA SER A 10 -0.03 17.66 25.58
C SER A 10 -0.64 16.35 25.07
N VAL A 11 0.19 15.34 24.84
CA VAL A 11 -0.21 14.03 24.29
C VAL A 11 -0.09 12.96 25.37
N HIS A 12 -1.17 12.18 25.55
CA HIS A 12 -1.24 11.06 26.46
C HIS A 12 -1.55 9.78 25.67
N ILE A 13 -0.76 8.72 25.88
CA ILE A 13 -0.90 7.45 25.16
C ILE A 13 -1.07 6.31 26.17
N ASP A 14 -2.24 5.70 26.16
CA ASP A 14 -2.50 4.43 26.83
C ASP A 14 -2.44 3.31 25.80
N ALA A 15 -1.43 2.44 25.87
CA ALA A 15 -1.25 1.33 24.96
C ALA A 15 -1.46 0.00 25.69
N VAL A 16 -2.39 -0.83 25.20
CA VAL A 16 -2.57 -2.22 25.65
C VAL A 16 -2.08 -3.12 24.53
N ILE A 17 -1.04 -3.90 24.77
CA ILE A 17 -0.31 -4.62 23.73
C ILE A 17 -0.17 -6.08 24.15
N ASP A 18 -0.54 -7.00 23.27
CA ASP A 18 -0.07 -8.37 23.37
C ASP A 18 1.34 -8.47 22.76
N PRO A 19 2.40 -8.66 23.58
CA PRO A 19 3.77 -8.73 23.07
C PRO A 19 4.03 -9.95 22.17
N LEU A 20 3.15 -10.95 22.20
CA LEU A 20 3.25 -12.17 21.39
C LEU A 20 2.43 -12.08 20.10
N SER A 21 1.88 -10.91 19.78
CA SER A 21 1.12 -10.68 18.54
C SER A 21 1.96 -10.00 17.44
N PRO A 22 1.67 -10.25 16.15
CA PRO A 22 2.28 -9.51 15.04
C PRO A 22 2.07 -7.99 15.15
N ALA A 23 0.90 -7.56 15.62
CA ALA A 23 0.61 -6.15 15.88
C ALA A 23 1.54 -5.58 16.98
N GLY A 24 1.83 -6.35 18.02
CA GLY A 24 2.77 -5.98 19.07
C GLY A 24 4.20 -5.76 18.56
N GLN A 25 4.67 -6.60 17.63
CA GLN A 25 5.97 -6.44 16.96
C GLN A 25 6.08 -5.09 16.21
N LYS A 26 4.99 -4.65 15.58
CA LYS A 26 4.91 -3.38 14.83
C LYS A 26 4.74 -2.16 15.73
N LEU A 27 3.92 -2.27 16.79
CA LEU A 27 3.63 -1.16 17.70
C LEU A 27 4.82 -0.78 18.59
N SER A 28 5.63 -1.74 19.02
CA SER A 28 6.78 -1.50 19.90
C SER A 28 7.76 -0.44 19.35
N PRO A 29 8.29 -0.56 18.11
CA PRO A 29 9.17 0.46 17.54
C PRO A 29 8.44 1.80 17.34
N LEU A 30 7.17 1.81 16.94
CA LEU A 30 6.38 3.04 16.79
C LEU A 30 6.27 3.82 18.10
N LEU A 31 5.93 3.15 19.20
CA LEU A 31 5.87 3.77 20.52
C LEU A 31 7.23 4.30 20.97
N ARG A 32 8.31 3.59 20.65
CA ARG A 32 9.66 4.07 20.94
C ARG A 32 9.96 5.38 20.20
N ILE A 33 9.61 5.48 18.92
CA ILE A 33 9.79 6.72 18.14
C ILE A 33 8.98 7.86 18.77
N LEU A 34 7.70 7.63 19.05
CA LEU A 34 6.83 8.64 19.65
C LEU A 34 7.41 9.13 20.97
N SER A 35 7.95 8.21 21.78
CA SER A 35 8.61 8.55 23.04
C SER A 35 9.84 9.44 22.84
N GLN A 36 10.63 9.19 21.80
CA GLN A 36 11.82 9.98 21.49
C GLN A 36 11.50 11.34 20.85
N GLN A 37 10.49 11.40 19.99
CA GLN A 37 10.21 12.58 19.15
C GLN A 37 9.31 13.62 19.83
N ILE A 38 8.27 13.18 20.54
CA ILE A 38 7.27 14.09 21.12
C ILE A 38 7.15 13.98 22.64
N GLN A 39 7.92 13.08 23.27
CA GLN A 39 7.99 12.88 24.73
C GLN A 39 6.61 12.92 25.44
N PRO A 40 5.63 12.11 24.98
CA PRO A 40 4.29 12.13 25.52
C PRO A 40 4.26 11.40 26.87
N SER A 41 3.21 11.61 27.67
CA SER A 41 2.93 10.75 28.81
C SER A 41 2.40 9.42 28.29
N MET A 42 3.10 8.32 28.57
CA MET A 42 2.72 6.98 28.11
C MET A 42 2.46 6.02 29.26
N ARG A 43 1.43 5.19 29.13
CA ARG A 43 1.21 4.00 29.96
C ARG A 43 1.05 2.79 29.05
N ILE A 44 1.97 1.84 29.18
CA ILE A 44 2.00 0.62 28.39
C ILE A 44 1.61 -0.56 29.28
N VAL A 45 0.55 -1.25 28.91
CA VAL A 45 0.05 -2.47 29.55
C VAL A 45 0.32 -3.63 28.62
N LEU A 46 1.10 -4.61 29.08
CA LEU A 46 1.31 -5.85 28.34
C LEU A 46 0.21 -6.83 28.74
N ASN A 47 -0.56 -7.31 27.76
CA ASN A 47 -1.68 -8.21 27.97
C ASN A 47 -1.60 -9.40 27.01
N PRO A 48 -0.72 -10.38 27.29
CA PRO A 48 -0.60 -11.59 26.47
C PRO A 48 -1.80 -12.52 26.67
N ILE A 49 -2.11 -13.30 25.62
CA ILE A 49 -3.05 -14.42 25.73
C ILE A 49 -2.44 -15.51 26.62
N SER A 50 -3.22 -16.02 27.58
CA SER A 50 -2.75 -16.98 28.59
C SER A 50 -2.61 -18.41 28.09
N SER A 51 -3.38 -18.80 27.07
CA SER A 51 -3.36 -20.14 26.48
C SER A 51 -2.84 -20.06 25.05
N LEU A 52 -1.68 -20.67 24.81
CA LEU A 52 -1.04 -20.76 23.50
C LEU A 52 -1.02 -22.22 23.07
N ALA A 53 -1.80 -22.54 22.04
CA ALA A 53 -1.78 -23.87 21.42
C ALA A 53 -0.55 -24.09 20.55
N ASP A 54 -0.01 -23.01 19.97
CA ASP A 54 1.10 -22.99 19.02
C ASP A 54 2.07 -21.84 19.33
N LEU A 55 3.24 -21.85 18.67
CA LEU A 55 4.17 -20.73 18.70
C LEU A 55 3.48 -19.47 18.13
N PRO A 56 3.36 -18.38 18.92
CA PRO A 56 2.52 -17.24 18.57
C PRO A 56 3.14 -16.35 17.49
N LEU A 57 4.48 -16.30 17.43
CA LEU A 57 5.24 -15.55 16.42
C LEU A 57 6.07 -16.52 15.59
N LYS A 58 5.81 -16.57 14.29
CA LYS A 58 6.49 -17.45 13.31
C LYS A 58 7.42 -16.67 12.36
N ASN A 59 7.70 -15.40 12.67
CA ASN A 59 8.48 -14.49 11.85
C ASN A 59 9.56 -13.76 12.66
N TYR A 60 10.58 -13.27 11.96
CA TYR A 60 11.54 -12.31 12.49
C TYR A 60 11.17 -10.95 11.90
N TYR A 61 10.99 -9.94 12.76
CA TYR A 61 10.51 -8.63 12.33
C TYR A 61 11.48 -7.51 12.68
N ARG A 62 11.70 -6.60 11.74
CA ARG A 62 12.48 -5.36 11.93
C ARG A 62 11.71 -4.22 11.30
N PHE A 63 11.37 -3.23 12.12
CA PHE A 63 10.78 -1.99 11.65
C PHE A 63 11.87 -1.04 11.17
N VAL A 64 11.79 -0.61 9.91
CA VAL A 64 12.81 0.21 9.26
C VAL A 64 12.38 1.66 9.29
N LEU A 65 13.28 2.53 9.73
CA LEU A 65 13.08 3.98 9.77
C LEU A 65 14.33 4.68 9.25
N PRO A 66 14.17 5.79 8.52
CA PRO A 66 15.29 6.68 8.26
C PRO A 66 15.83 7.22 9.58
N SER A 67 17.14 7.12 9.77
CA SER A 67 17.82 7.85 10.83
C SER A 67 17.76 9.34 10.52
N MET A 68 17.49 10.17 11.52
CA MET A 68 17.57 11.63 11.35
C MET A 68 19.03 12.11 11.20
N ASP A 69 20.01 11.25 11.51
CA ASP A 69 21.45 11.58 11.50
C ASP A 69 22.13 11.24 10.16
N ASP A 70 21.46 10.54 9.24
CA ASP A 70 22.05 9.98 8.01
C ASP A 70 22.12 10.99 6.83
N PHE A 71 21.77 12.26 7.02
CA PHE A 71 21.83 13.30 5.97
C PHE A 71 23.25 13.82 5.67
N SER A 72 24.29 13.28 6.30
CA SER A 72 25.65 13.84 6.27
C SER A 72 26.50 13.42 5.04
N SER A 73 26.12 12.38 4.29
CA SER A 73 26.89 11.94 3.12
C SER A 73 26.25 12.41 1.80
N THR A 74 26.99 13.24 1.05
CA THR A 74 26.68 13.69 -0.31
C THR A 74 26.88 12.61 -1.39
N ASP A 75 27.20 11.38 -0.99
CA ASP A 75 27.32 10.26 -1.91
C ASP A 75 25.95 9.61 -2.15
N PHE A 76 25.57 9.51 -3.43
CA PHE A 76 24.40 8.76 -3.92
C PHE A 76 24.49 7.24 -3.65
N SER A 77 25.45 6.77 -2.86
CA SER A 77 25.63 5.37 -2.52
C SER A 77 24.64 4.94 -1.43
N VAL A 78 23.50 4.37 -1.82
CA VAL A 78 22.69 3.30 -1.19
C VAL A 78 22.82 3.09 0.34
N HIS A 79 22.89 4.15 1.14
CA HIS A 79 22.77 4.09 2.60
C HIS A 79 21.38 4.55 3.00
N GLY A 80 20.38 4.03 2.29
CA GLY A 80 18.99 4.12 2.71
C GLY A 80 18.76 3.29 3.98
N PRO A 81 17.65 3.55 4.69
CA PRO A 81 17.32 2.77 5.87
C PRO A 81 17.16 1.31 5.49
N LYS A 82 17.83 0.41 6.23
CA LYS A 82 17.90 -1.02 5.92
C LYS A 82 17.48 -1.88 7.11
N ALA A 83 16.82 -3.00 6.82
CA ALA A 83 16.65 -4.07 7.78
C ALA A 83 17.86 -5.00 7.70
N PHE A 84 18.51 -5.27 8.84
CA PHE A 84 19.57 -6.26 8.94
C PHE A 84 19.20 -7.32 9.99
N PHE A 85 19.27 -8.58 9.58
CA PHE A 85 19.00 -9.73 10.41
C PHE A 85 20.27 -10.55 10.60
N SER A 86 20.88 -10.43 11.78
CA SER A 86 22.03 -11.25 12.18
C SER A 86 21.59 -12.57 12.81
N ASN A 87 22.42 -13.61 12.68
CA ASN A 87 22.24 -14.90 13.37
C ASN A 87 20.89 -15.58 13.06
N MET A 88 20.45 -15.49 11.80
CA MET A 88 19.25 -16.17 11.32
C MET A 88 19.48 -17.69 11.26
N PRO A 89 18.43 -18.51 11.47
CA PRO A 89 18.56 -19.96 11.44
C PRO A 89 18.96 -20.45 10.04
N LEU A 90 20.05 -21.23 9.97
CA LEU A 90 20.60 -21.69 8.69
C LEU A 90 19.77 -22.80 8.02
N SER A 91 19.22 -23.71 8.82
CA SER A 91 18.53 -24.94 8.38
C SER A 91 17.02 -24.80 8.23
N LYS A 92 16.49 -23.57 8.33
CA LYS A 92 15.06 -23.28 8.16
C LYS A 92 14.85 -22.56 6.85
N THR A 93 13.82 -23.00 6.11
CA THR A 93 13.33 -22.24 4.97
C THR A 93 12.66 -20.96 5.48
N LEU A 94 13.05 -19.84 4.89
CA LEU A 94 12.57 -18.50 5.22
C LEU A 94 11.97 -17.85 3.98
N THR A 95 11.01 -16.96 4.20
CA THR A 95 10.45 -16.10 3.17
C THR A 95 10.74 -14.65 3.57
N MET A 96 11.27 -13.86 2.64
CA MET A 96 11.46 -12.42 2.84
C MET A 96 10.18 -11.69 2.43
N ASN A 97 9.56 -11.03 3.40
CA ASN A 97 8.36 -10.23 3.18
C ASN A 97 8.57 -8.80 3.68
N ILE A 98 8.02 -7.81 2.97
CA ILE A 98 8.00 -6.42 3.40
C ILE A 98 6.59 -6.04 3.86
N ASP A 99 6.47 -5.65 5.13
CA ASP A 99 5.26 -5.07 5.71
C ASP A 99 5.22 -3.56 5.44
N VAL A 100 4.63 -3.18 4.30
CA VAL A 100 4.43 -1.78 3.89
C VAL A 100 3.02 -1.26 4.19
N PRO A 101 2.82 0.07 4.24
CA PRO A 101 1.48 0.65 4.17
C PRO A 101 0.71 0.16 2.96
N GLU A 102 -0.59 -0.09 3.13
CA GLU A 102 -1.50 -0.56 2.06
C GLU A 102 -1.42 0.23 0.74
N PRO A 103 -1.24 1.56 0.73
CA PRO A 103 -1.17 2.31 -0.53
C PRO A 103 0.14 2.13 -1.31
N TRP A 104 1.11 1.39 -0.79
CA TRP A 104 2.44 1.28 -1.40
C TRP A 104 2.51 0.01 -2.26
N LEU A 105 2.93 0.18 -3.51
CA LEU A 105 3.27 -0.92 -4.41
C LEU A 105 4.78 -1.03 -4.45
N VAL A 106 5.29 -2.09 -3.84
CA VAL A 106 6.72 -2.31 -3.64
C VAL A 106 7.15 -3.58 -4.33
N GLU A 107 8.23 -3.50 -5.09
CA GLU A 107 8.74 -4.61 -5.90
C GLU A 107 10.25 -4.81 -5.65
N PRO A 108 10.75 -6.06 -5.72
CA PRO A 108 12.19 -6.33 -5.61
C PRO A 108 12.91 -5.91 -6.91
N VAL A 109 13.86 -4.98 -6.80
CA VAL A 109 14.69 -4.53 -7.94
C VAL A 109 16.05 -5.21 -7.98
N VAL A 110 16.51 -5.73 -6.83
CA VAL A 110 17.72 -6.57 -6.75
C VAL A 110 17.38 -7.77 -5.88
N ALA A 111 17.38 -8.97 -6.46
CA ALA A 111 17.21 -10.23 -5.76
C ALA A 111 17.98 -11.34 -6.48
N ILE A 112 19.13 -11.73 -5.92
CA ILE A 112 19.97 -12.80 -6.52
C ILE A 112 19.38 -14.19 -6.24
N HIS A 113 18.69 -14.33 -5.12
CA HIS A 113 18.10 -15.58 -4.66
C HIS A 113 16.57 -15.52 -4.70
N ASP A 114 15.93 -16.69 -4.72
CA ASP A 114 14.50 -16.82 -4.53
C ASP A 114 14.12 -16.36 -3.11
N LEU A 115 13.36 -15.26 -3.03
CA LEU A 115 12.97 -14.62 -1.78
C LEU A 115 11.85 -15.38 -1.04
N ASP A 116 11.15 -16.28 -1.73
CA ASP A 116 10.08 -17.09 -1.15
C ASP A 116 10.61 -18.38 -0.51
N ASN A 117 11.76 -18.87 -0.97
CA ASN A 117 12.38 -20.13 -0.55
C ASN A 117 13.85 -19.97 -0.11
N ILE A 118 14.10 -19.05 0.82
CA ILE A 118 15.46 -18.79 1.30
C ILE A 118 15.91 -19.92 2.24
N LEU A 119 17.02 -20.57 1.89
CA LEU A 119 17.72 -21.50 2.77
C LEU A 119 19.17 -21.04 2.94
N LEU A 120 19.51 -20.51 4.12
CA LEU A 120 20.77 -19.77 4.31
C LEU A 120 22.02 -20.66 4.28
N GLU A 121 21.89 -21.96 4.59
CA GLU A 121 22.99 -22.92 4.39
C GLU A 121 23.40 -23.09 2.92
N ASN A 122 22.50 -22.78 1.98
CA ASN A 122 22.78 -22.87 0.54
C ASN A 122 23.51 -21.65 -0.03
N LEU A 123 23.83 -20.64 0.79
CA LEU A 123 24.51 -19.43 0.31
C LEU A 123 26.00 -19.66 -0.05
N GLY A 124 26.56 -20.82 0.27
CA GLY A 124 27.95 -21.17 -0.04
C GLY A 124 28.94 -20.21 0.63
N ASP A 125 29.81 -19.60 -0.17
CA ASP A 125 30.83 -18.66 0.32
C ASP A 125 30.26 -17.27 0.69
N VAL A 126 29.03 -16.96 0.24
CA VAL A 126 28.38 -15.67 0.51
C VAL A 126 27.74 -15.70 1.89
N ARG A 127 28.23 -14.87 2.82
CA ARG A 127 27.74 -14.84 4.21
C ARG A 127 26.45 -14.05 4.40
N THR A 128 25.98 -13.32 3.40
CA THR A 128 24.86 -12.38 3.53
C THR A 128 24.02 -12.41 2.27
N LEU A 129 22.75 -12.80 2.43
CA LEU A 129 21.74 -12.59 1.41
C LEU A 129 21.30 -11.12 1.43
N GLN A 130 21.25 -10.50 0.26
CA GLN A 130 20.79 -9.13 0.09
C GLN A 130 19.64 -9.08 -0.91
N ALA A 131 18.62 -8.29 -0.60
CA ALA A 131 17.60 -7.86 -1.54
C ALA A 131 17.40 -6.35 -1.42
N VAL A 132 17.08 -5.70 -2.54
CA VAL A 132 16.73 -4.27 -2.60
C VAL A 132 15.34 -4.17 -3.20
N TYR A 133 14.49 -3.38 -2.54
CA TYR A 133 13.13 -3.13 -2.97
C TYR A 133 12.96 -1.66 -3.32
N GLU A 134 12.08 -1.39 -4.27
CA GLU A 134 11.70 -0.05 -4.70
C GLU A 134 10.20 0.16 -4.48
N LEU A 135 9.84 1.36 -4.00
CA LEU A 135 8.46 1.84 -4.08
C LEU A 135 8.18 2.24 -5.53
N GLU A 136 7.66 1.30 -6.31
CA GLU A 136 7.36 1.48 -7.73
C GLU A 136 6.25 2.52 -7.93
N ALA A 137 5.16 2.38 -7.16
CA ALA A 137 4.00 3.24 -7.28
C ALA A 137 3.21 3.35 -5.96
N LEU A 138 2.31 4.32 -5.92
CA LEU A 138 1.26 4.44 -4.92
C LEU A 138 -0.07 4.03 -5.54
N LEU A 139 -0.98 3.51 -4.71
CA LEU A 139 -2.36 3.27 -5.10
C LEU A 139 -3.19 4.55 -5.01
N LEU A 140 -3.78 4.94 -6.14
CA LEU A 140 -4.92 5.84 -6.19
C LEU A 140 -6.18 4.98 -6.25
N THR A 141 -7.02 5.08 -5.23
CA THR A 141 -8.25 4.28 -5.14
C THR A 141 -9.48 5.17 -5.10
N GLY A 142 -10.63 4.60 -5.41
CA GLY A 142 -11.88 5.32 -5.26
C GLY A 142 -13.12 4.48 -5.44
N HIS A 143 -14.24 5.15 -5.21
CA HIS A 143 -15.59 4.63 -5.41
C HIS A 143 -16.30 5.51 -6.43
N CYS A 144 -16.89 4.89 -7.44
CA CYS A 144 -17.69 5.55 -8.46
C CYS A 144 -19.17 5.20 -8.27
N MET A 145 -20.03 6.21 -8.16
CA MET A 145 -21.47 6.07 -8.02
C MET A 145 -22.18 6.70 -9.22
N GLU A 146 -23.26 6.07 -9.68
CA GLU A 146 -24.21 6.71 -10.59
C GLU A 146 -25.33 7.34 -9.76
N LYS A 147 -25.72 8.57 -10.10
CA LYS A 147 -26.75 9.27 -9.34
C LYS A 147 -28.06 8.46 -9.32
N ASP A 148 -28.54 8.18 -8.11
CA ASP A 148 -29.77 7.43 -7.83
C ASP A 148 -29.81 6.00 -8.40
N ARG A 149 -28.64 5.41 -8.70
CA ARG A 149 -28.52 4.05 -9.26
C ARG A 149 -27.36 3.26 -8.68
N GLU A 150 -27.26 2.00 -9.07
CA GLU A 150 -26.11 1.15 -8.77
C GLU A 150 -24.82 1.72 -9.41
N PRO A 151 -23.63 1.39 -8.86
CA PRO A 151 -22.36 1.78 -9.46
C PRO A 151 -22.27 1.39 -10.94
N PRO A 152 -21.70 2.26 -11.80
CA PRO A 152 -21.63 2.01 -13.24
C PRO A 152 -20.53 0.98 -13.55
N ARG A 153 -20.85 -0.30 -13.37
CA ARG A 153 -19.93 -1.42 -13.61
C ARG A 153 -19.40 -1.40 -15.04
N GLY A 154 -18.09 -1.47 -15.19
CA GLY A 154 -17.42 -1.44 -16.49
C GLY A 154 -17.10 -0.03 -16.99
N LEU A 155 -17.42 1.02 -16.23
CA LEU A 155 -17.06 2.39 -16.61
C LEU A 155 -15.56 2.53 -16.59
N GLN A 156 -15.01 2.95 -17.73
CA GLN A 156 -13.57 3.04 -17.92
C GLN A 156 -13.10 4.45 -17.60
N PHE A 157 -12.10 4.54 -16.73
CA PHE A 157 -11.37 5.75 -16.45
C PHE A 157 -9.99 5.68 -17.08
N ILE A 158 -9.51 6.84 -17.52
CA ILE A 158 -8.12 7.07 -17.90
C ILE A 158 -7.52 8.13 -17.00
N LEU A 159 -6.23 7.96 -16.70
CA LEU A 159 -5.43 8.88 -15.93
C LEU A 159 -4.15 9.20 -16.70
N GLY A 160 -3.79 10.48 -16.70
CA GLY A 160 -2.58 10.94 -17.35
C GLY A 160 -2.11 12.30 -16.88
N THR A 161 -1.11 12.83 -17.59
CA THR A 161 -0.58 14.18 -17.37
C THR A 161 -1.13 15.13 -18.43
N LYS A 162 -0.90 16.43 -18.27
CA LYS A 162 -1.28 17.45 -19.27
C LYS A 162 -0.67 17.18 -20.65
N GLN A 163 0.53 16.59 -20.70
CA GLN A 163 1.25 16.29 -21.94
C GLN A 163 0.84 14.93 -22.53
N ARG A 164 0.56 13.95 -21.67
CA ARG A 164 0.14 12.60 -22.04
C ARG A 164 -1.16 12.26 -21.29
N PRO A 165 -2.34 12.57 -21.86
CA PRO A 165 -3.64 12.42 -21.18
C PRO A 165 -4.02 10.99 -20.82
N HIS A 166 -3.42 9.99 -21.46
CA HIS A 166 -3.67 8.57 -21.20
C HIS A 166 -2.34 7.87 -20.91
N LEU A 167 -2.17 7.44 -19.66
CA LEU A 167 -1.01 6.67 -19.18
C LEU A 167 -1.45 5.38 -18.49
N VAL A 168 -2.53 5.45 -17.71
CA VAL A 168 -3.10 4.32 -16.97
C VAL A 168 -4.60 4.32 -17.17
N ASP A 169 -5.18 3.14 -17.30
CA ASP A 169 -6.61 2.93 -17.37
C ASP A 169 -7.08 1.91 -16.33
N THR A 170 -8.34 2.01 -15.95
CA THR A 170 -9.02 1.00 -15.13
C THR A 170 -10.51 1.05 -15.39
N LEU A 171 -11.20 -0.02 -15.00
CA LEU A 171 -12.66 -0.08 -14.97
C LEU A 171 -13.21 0.00 -13.56
N VAL A 172 -14.43 0.51 -13.44
CA VAL A 172 -15.23 0.51 -12.22
C VAL A 172 -15.81 -0.89 -11.97
N MET A 173 -15.55 -1.43 -10.79
CA MET A 173 -16.07 -2.74 -10.37
C MET A 173 -17.52 -2.62 -9.88
N SER A 174 -18.27 -3.73 -9.92
CA SER A 174 -19.64 -3.80 -9.39
C SER A 174 -19.70 -3.54 -7.89
N ASN A 175 -18.69 -4.01 -7.16
CA ASN A 175 -18.66 -3.98 -5.71
C ASN A 175 -18.35 -2.57 -5.23
N LEU A 176 -19.39 -1.86 -4.78
CA LEU A 176 -19.29 -0.49 -4.24
C LEU A 176 -18.62 0.51 -5.21
N GLY A 177 -18.65 0.23 -6.52
CA GLY A 177 -18.01 1.08 -7.52
C GLY A 177 -16.49 1.20 -7.38
N TYR A 178 -15.84 0.21 -6.78
CA TYR A 178 -14.41 0.27 -6.50
C TYR A 178 -13.58 0.35 -7.79
N TRP A 179 -12.54 1.17 -7.77
CA TRP A 179 -11.53 1.25 -8.82
C TRP A 179 -10.17 1.62 -8.20
N GLN A 180 -9.08 1.23 -8.88
CA GLN A 180 -7.72 1.54 -8.44
C GLN A 180 -6.79 1.77 -9.63
N MET A 181 -5.76 2.59 -9.44
CA MET A 181 -4.70 2.84 -10.43
C MET A 181 -3.34 2.97 -9.74
N LYS A 182 -2.28 2.53 -10.42
CA LYS A 182 -0.89 2.81 -10.03
C LYS A 182 -0.56 4.27 -10.37
N VAL A 183 -0.02 5.04 -9.42
CA VAL A 183 0.37 6.44 -9.62
C VAL A 183 1.71 6.76 -8.94
N SER A 184 2.47 7.68 -9.52
CA SER A 184 3.63 8.29 -8.85
C SER A 184 3.25 9.65 -8.24
N PRO A 185 4.01 10.19 -7.28
CA PRO A 185 3.82 11.55 -6.79
C PRO A 185 3.79 12.57 -7.93
N GLY A 186 2.83 13.49 -7.91
CA GLY A 186 2.63 14.44 -8.99
C GLY A 186 1.19 14.87 -9.20
N VAL A 187 0.95 15.59 -10.30
CA VAL A 187 -0.38 16.10 -10.67
C VAL A 187 -0.91 15.33 -11.87
N TRP A 188 -2.10 14.76 -11.70
CA TRP A 188 -2.75 13.87 -12.63
C TRP A 188 -4.12 14.39 -13.05
N TYR A 189 -4.56 14.00 -14.25
CA TYR A 189 -5.86 14.32 -14.81
C TYR A 189 -6.64 13.02 -14.99
N LEU A 190 -7.76 12.89 -14.27
CA LEU A 190 -8.68 11.77 -14.38
C LEU A 190 -9.86 12.14 -15.27
N GLN A 191 -10.15 11.27 -16.24
CA GLN A 191 -11.20 11.45 -17.24
C GLN A 191 -11.86 10.11 -17.58
N LEU A 192 -13.02 10.16 -18.25
CA LEU A 192 -13.61 8.97 -18.85
C LEU A 192 -12.77 8.53 -20.05
N ALA A 193 -12.61 7.21 -20.21
CA ALA A 193 -11.99 6.66 -21.40
C ALA A 193 -12.84 7.00 -22.64
N PRO A 194 -12.21 7.33 -23.78
CA PRO A 194 -12.93 7.56 -25.03
C PRO A 194 -13.69 6.29 -25.47
N GLY A 195 -14.84 6.47 -26.11
CA GLY A 195 -15.74 5.39 -26.50
C GLY A 195 -16.97 5.31 -25.58
N ARG A 196 -17.49 4.10 -25.36
CA ARG A 196 -18.80 3.88 -24.70
C ARG A 196 -18.96 4.60 -23.36
N SER A 197 -17.89 4.64 -22.55
CA SER A 197 -17.89 5.34 -21.25
C SER A 197 -18.13 6.84 -21.42
N ALA A 198 -17.38 7.50 -22.30
CA ALA A 198 -17.54 8.92 -22.62
C ALA A 198 -18.81 9.22 -23.44
N ASP A 199 -19.36 8.25 -24.19
CA ASP A 199 -20.60 8.42 -24.96
C ASP A 199 -21.85 8.40 -24.06
N LEU A 200 -21.81 7.59 -23.00
CA LEU A 200 -22.92 7.42 -22.07
C LEU A 200 -22.87 8.37 -20.88
N TYR A 201 -21.69 8.63 -20.33
CA TYR A 201 -21.53 9.36 -19.08
C TYR A 201 -20.84 10.70 -19.28
N GLU A 202 -21.11 11.61 -18.36
CA GLU A 202 -20.42 12.88 -18.25
C GLU A 202 -19.61 12.95 -16.94
N LEU A 203 -18.34 13.28 -17.07
CA LEU A 203 -17.44 13.55 -15.95
C LEU A 203 -16.48 14.67 -16.36
N PRO A 204 -16.57 15.85 -15.74
CA PRO A 204 -15.56 16.89 -15.92
C PRO A 204 -14.18 16.36 -15.55
N SER A 205 -13.15 16.70 -16.33
CA SER A 205 -11.77 16.33 -16.03
C SER A 205 -11.41 16.75 -14.60
N LYS A 206 -11.00 15.80 -13.77
CA LYS A 206 -10.61 16.06 -12.38
C LYS A 206 -9.10 16.13 -12.25
N LEU A 207 -8.62 17.20 -11.61
CA LEU A 207 -7.20 17.36 -11.25
C LEU A 207 -6.93 16.68 -9.90
N ILE A 208 -5.96 15.79 -9.85
CA ILE A 208 -5.59 15.02 -8.66
C ILE A 208 -4.12 15.24 -8.36
N ALA A 209 -3.83 15.88 -7.23
CA ALA A 209 -2.47 15.91 -6.67
C ALA A 209 -2.23 14.69 -5.77
N ILE A 210 -1.13 13.99 -6.02
CA ILE A 210 -0.56 12.93 -5.18
C ILE A 210 0.67 13.53 -4.49
N ASP A 211 0.48 13.99 -3.26
CA ASP A 211 1.46 14.74 -2.45
C ASP A 211 1.79 14.03 -1.13
N SER A 212 1.26 12.82 -0.93
CA SER A 212 1.38 12.06 0.31
C SER A 212 1.55 10.57 0.03
N LEU A 213 2.38 9.91 0.85
CA LEU A 213 2.57 8.46 0.84
C LEU A 213 1.41 7.68 1.46
N ARG A 214 0.39 8.36 1.99
CA ARG A 214 -0.78 7.71 2.62
C ARG A 214 -1.82 7.23 1.62
N GLY A 215 -1.54 7.32 0.32
CA GLY A 215 -2.53 7.10 -0.73
C GLY A 215 -3.59 8.19 -0.76
N LYS A 216 -4.54 8.06 -1.68
CA LYS A 216 -5.66 8.97 -1.82
C LYS A 216 -6.90 8.19 -2.22
N LEU A 217 -7.97 8.34 -1.44
CA LEU A 217 -9.28 7.77 -1.73
C LEU A 217 -10.18 8.85 -2.35
N LEU A 218 -10.79 8.54 -3.49
CA LEU A 218 -11.69 9.45 -4.20
C LEU A 218 -13.12 8.91 -4.24
N HIS A 219 -14.09 9.80 -4.04
CA HIS A 219 -15.48 9.53 -4.35
C HIS A 219 -15.87 10.30 -5.62
N ILE A 220 -16.36 9.57 -6.61
CA ILE A 220 -16.73 10.11 -7.92
C ILE A 220 -18.20 9.81 -8.14
N GLU A 221 -18.96 10.85 -8.44
CA GLU A 221 -20.32 10.71 -8.95
C GLU A 221 -20.27 10.97 -10.46
N VAL A 222 -20.94 10.11 -11.22
CA VAL A 222 -21.16 10.28 -12.65
C VAL A 222 -22.65 10.30 -12.97
N GLN A 223 -22.99 10.95 -14.08
CA GLN A 223 -24.36 11.02 -14.57
C GLN A 223 -24.38 10.65 -16.04
N LYS A 224 -25.43 9.93 -16.46
CA LYS A 224 -25.66 9.67 -17.88
C LYS A 224 -25.99 10.96 -18.61
N LYS A 225 -25.52 11.07 -19.85
CA LYS A 225 -25.84 12.17 -20.74
C LYS A 225 -27.34 12.14 -21.08
N LYS A 226 -27.90 13.33 -21.37
CA LYS A 226 -29.31 13.49 -21.74
C LYS A 226 -29.67 12.60 -22.92
N GLY A 227 -30.74 11.82 -22.79
CA GLY A 227 -31.20 10.89 -23.84
C GLY A 227 -30.48 9.54 -23.87
N LYS A 228 -29.53 9.30 -22.96
CA LYS A 228 -28.82 8.01 -22.78
C LYS A 228 -29.21 7.28 -21.48
N GLU A 229 -30.21 7.79 -20.76
CA GLU A 229 -30.60 7.32 -19.42
C GLU A 229 -31.03 5.84 -19.35
N HIS A 230 -31.52 5.31 -20.46
CA HIS A 230 -31.99 3.92 -20.60
C HIS A 230 -31.00 2.99 -21.30
N GLU A 231 -29.84 3.50 -21.72
CA GLU A 231 -28.82 2.68 -22.37
C GLU A 231 -27.89 2.05 -21.33
N ASP A 232 -27.66 0.75 -21.43
CA ASP A 232 -26.72 0.05 -20.56
C ASP A 232 -25.28 0.21 -21.05
N LEU A 233 -24.37 0.22 -20.09
CA LEU A 233 -22.94 0.38 -20.34
C LEU A 233 -22.31 -0.92 -20.86
N LEU A 234 -22.70 -2.05 -20.27
CA LEU A 234 -22.32 -3.38 -20.70
C LEU A 234 -23.40 -3.92 -21.63
N ASN A 235 -23.02 -4.36 -22.82
CA ASN A 235 -23.93 -5.10 -23.69
C ASN A 235 -23.96 -6.55 -23.21
N ALA A 236 -25.14 -7.18 -23.18
CA ALA A 236 -25.29 -8.58 -22.77
C ALA A 236 -24.48 -9.58 -23.63
N ASP A 237 -24.05 -9.18 -24.83
CA ASP A 237 -23.26 -10.01 -25.75
C ASP A 237 -21.74 -9.93 -25.53
N ASP A 238 -21.24 -8.97 -24.74
CA ASP A 238 -19.79 -8.76 -24.51
C ASP A 238 -19.21 -9.63 -23.37
N ASP A 239 -20.06 -10.34 -22.62
CA ASP A 239 -19.62 -11.25 -21.54
C ASP A 239 -18.74 -12.42 -22.08
N ASN A 240 -18.78 -12.69 -23.39
CA ASN A 240 -17.91 -13.68 -24.02
C ASN A 240 -16.49 -13.18 -24.33
N HIS A 241 -16.23 -11.87 -24.36
CA HIS A 241 -14.90 -11.31 -24.68
C HIS A 241 -14.11 -10.83 -23.45
N VAL A 242 -14.76 -10.64 -22.30
CA VAL A 242 -14.09 -10.19 -21.06
C VAL A 242 -13.23 -11.31 -20.44
N GLN A 243 -13.49 -12.58 -20.74
CA GLN A 243 -12.67 -13.71 -20.25
C GLN A 243 -11.28 -13.80 -20.91
N GLU A 244 -11.05 -13.21 -22.09
CA GLU A 244 -9.76 -13.33 -22.80
C GLU A 244 -8.73 -12.25 -22.40
N LYS A 245 -9.14 -11.15 -21.78
CA LYS A 245 -8.22 -10.14 -21.24
C LYS A 245 -8.05 -10.34 -19.74
N THR A 246 -7.43 -11.45 -19.38
CA THR A 246 -6.79 -11.56 -18.07
C THR A 246 -5.67 -10.52 -18.08
N VAL A 247 -5.93 -9.37 -17.46
CA VAL A 247 -4.92 -8.38 -17.11
C VAL A 247 -3.93 -9.11 -16.22
N CYS A 248 -2.74 -9.39 -16.77
CA CYS A 248 -1.62 -9.88 -15.98
C CYS A 248 -1.26 -8.77 -15.00
N PHE A 249 -1.69 -8.93 -13.74
CA PHE A 249 -1.02 -8.33 -12.61
C PHE A 249 0.28 -9.12 -12.46
N TYR A 250 1.39 -8.52 -12.90
CA TYR A 250 2.70 -8.80 -12.31
C TYR A 250 2.88 -7.81 -11.17
#